data_AF-A0A563DEA2-F1
#
_entry.id   AF-A0A563DEA2-F1
#
_cell.length_a   1.000
_cell.length_b   1.000
_cell.length_c   1.000
_cell.angle_alpha   90.00
_cell.angle_beta   90.00
_cell.angle_gamma   90.00
#
_symmetry.space_group_name_H-M   'P 1'
#
loop_
_entity.id
_entity.type
_entity.pdbx_description
1 polymer ?
#
loop_
_entity_poly.entity_id
_entity_poly.type
_entity_poly.pdbx_seq_one_letter_code
_entity_poly.pdbx_strand_id
1 'polypeptide(L)' 'MKLTERVKNEIRNNIELRYAISKKVARTERSIYYLAYNDSKALIKIVEACKVLITKHTGLKNTEIFE' A
#
# COMPACT_ATOMS: atom_id res chain seq x y z
N MET A 1 -14.01 6.42 0.10
CA MET A 1 -12.93 5.45 -0.11
C MET A 1 -11.66 5.97 0.55
N LYS A 2 -11.33 5.39 1.69
CA LYS A 2 -10.08 5.56 2.42
C LYS A 2 -9.38 4.19 2.51
N LEU A 3 -8.11 4.20 2.90
CA LEU A 3 -7.39 2.96 3.18
C LEU A 3 -7.53 2.62 4.66
N THR A 4 -7.72 1.33 4.94
CA THR A 4 -7.75 0.86 6.33
C THR A 4 -6.38 1.04 6.99
N GLU A 5 -6.37 1.25 8.32
CA GLU A 5 -5.12 1.31 9.09
C GLU A 5 -4.26 0.06 8.93
N ARG A 6 -4.91 -1.10 8.76
CA ARG A 6 -4.22 -2.38 8.56
C ARG A 6 -3.34 -2.35 7.32
N VAL A 7 -3.85 -1.91 6.17
CA VAL A 7 -3.04 -1.81 4.94
C VAL A 7 -1.92 -0.78 5.09
N LYS A 8 -2.18 0.35 5.74
CA LYS A 8 -1.14 1.36 5.98
C LYS A 8 -0.02 0.81 6.87
N ASN A 9 -0.35 -0.01 7.86
CA ASN A 9 0.62 -0.71 8.72
C ASN A 9 1.42 -1.75 7.94
N GLU A 10 0.77 -2.56 7.10
CA GLU A 10 1.47 -3.50 6.22
C GLU A 10 2.49 -2.76 5.34
N ILE A 11 2.10 -1.65 4.69
CA ILE A 11 3.02 -0.88 3.85
C ILE A 11 4.18 -0.26 4.66
N ARG A 12 3.94 0.15 5.91
CA ARG A 12 4.97 0.74 6.79
C ARG A 12 5.94 -0.28 7.34
N ASN A 13 5.50 -1.50 7.63
CA ASN A 13 6.29 -2.48 8.37
C ASN A 13 6.78 -3.66 7.50
N ASN A 14 6.09 -3.97 6.40
CA ASN A 14 6.48 -5.03 5.48
C ASN A 14 7.37 -4.48 4.35
N ILE A 15 8.69 -4.65 4.51
CA ILE A 15 9.69 -4.16 3.56
C ILE A 15 9.48 -4.78 2.18
N GLU A 16 9.20 -6.09 2.10
CA GLU A 16 9.00 -6.79 0.83
C GLU A 16 7.79 -6.25 0.06
N LEU A 17 6.66 -6.07 0.74
CA LEU A 17 5.47 -5.45 0.15
C LEU A 17 5.77 -4.05 -0.36
N ARG A 18 6.41 -3.22 0.47
CA ARG A 18 6.73 -1.84 0.11
C ARG A 18 7.67 -1.78 -1.08
N TYR A 19 8.67 -2.65 -1.13
CA TYR A 19 9.58 -2.77 -2.25
C TYR A 19 8.84 -3.19 -3.53
N ALA A 20 7.96 -4.18 -3.45
CA ALA A 20 7.17 -4.65 -4.58
C ALA A 20 6.23 -3.56 -5.13
N ILE A 21 5.58 -2.78 -4.26
CA ILE A 21 4.81 -1.59 -4.65
C ILE A 21 5.73 -0.57 -5.34
N SER A 22 6.88 -0.27 -4.74
CA SER A 22 7.84 0.73 -5.24
C SER A 22 8.29 0.44 -6.67
N LYS A 23 8.59 -0.83 -6.97
CA LYS A 23 8.94 -1.32 -8.31
C LYS A 23 7.79 -1.18 -9.29
N LYS A 24 6.58 -1.52 -8.88
CA LYS A 24 5.40 -1.46 -9.76
C LYS A 24 5.03 -0.04 -10.17
N VAL A 25 5.21 0.95 -9.29
CA VAL A 25 4.80 2.35 -9.56
C VAL A 25 5.97 3.29 -9.85
N ALA A 26 7.17 2.75 -10.08
CA ALA A 26 8.39 3.51 -10.36
C ALA A 26 8.66 4.64 -9.35
N ARG A 27 8.49 4.35 -8.05
CA ARG A 27 8.79 5.28 -6.94
C ARG A 27 9.80 4.65 -6.00
N THR A 28 10.45 5.47 -5.19
CA THR A 28 11.32 4.96 -4.13
C THR A 28 10.51 4.35 -3.00
N GLU A 29 11.07 3.32 -2.38
CA GLU A 29 10.47 2.67 -1.21
C GLU A 29 10.18 3.69 -0.09
N ARG A 30 11.13 4.61 0.15
CA ARG A 30 10.98 5.72 1.10
C ARG A 30 9.77 6.61 0.79
N SER A 31 9.51 6.90 -0.48
CA SER A 31 8.32 7.67 -0.89
C SER A 31 7.04 6.92 -0.53
N ILE A 32 6.98 5.61 -0.79
CA ILE A 32 5.81 4.79 -0.45
C ILE A 32 5.58 4.77 1.06
N TYR A 33 6.64 4.61 1.86
CA TYR A 33 6.55 4.69 3.33
C TYR A 33 5.97 6.04 3.79
N TYR A 34 6.49 7.16 3.28
CA TYR A 34 6.01 8.48 3.66
C TYR A 34 4.54 8.72 3.28
N LEU A 35 4.10 8.21 2.14
CA LEU A 35 2.70 8.31 1.73
C LEU A 35 1.77 7.53 2.67
N ALA A 36 2.22 6.37 3.17
CA ALA A 36 1.53 5.57 4.18
C ALA A 36 1.57 6.17 5.59
N TYR A 37 2.66 6.84 5.95
CA TYR A 37 2.78 7.52 7.24
C TYR A 37 1.91 8.78 7.34
N ASN A 38 1.79 9.54 6.25
CA ASN A 38 1.08 10.82 6.23
C ASN A 38 -0.37 10.73 5.72
N ASP A 39 -0.94 9.53 5.59
CA ASP A 39 -2.31 9.33 5.09
C ASP A 39 -2.60 10.03 3.75
N SER A 40 -1.63 9.98 2.84
CA SER A 40 -1.74 10.71 1.58
C SER A 40 -2.84 10.14 0.69
N LYS A 41 -3.68 11.00 0.11
CA LYS A 41 -4.66 10.61 -0.92
C LYS A 41 -4.01 9.96 -2.14
N ALA A 42 -2.74 10.27 -2.42
CA ALA A 42 -1.99 9.64 -3.51
C ALA A 42 -1.75 8.14 -3.25
N LEU A 43 -1.66 7.72 -1.98
CA LEU A 43 -1.50 6.32 -1.61
C LEU A 43 -2.71 5.49 -2.03
N ILE A 44 -3.93 6.04 -1.93
CA ILE A 44 -5.15 5.33 -2.33
C ILE A 44 -5.07 4.90 -3.80
N LYS A 45 -4.65 5.81 -4.69
CA LYS A 45 -4.48 5.51 -6.12
C LYS A 45 -3.39 4.46 -6.37
N ILE A 46 -2.30 4.52 -5.61
CA ILE A 46 -1.20 3.55 -5.68
C ILE A 46 -1.69 2.16 -5.23
N VAL A 47 -2.41 2.10 -4.11
CA VAL A 47 -2.96 0.84 -3.57
C VAL A 47 -3.99 0.25 -4.53
N GLU A 48 -4.84 1.06 -5.15
CA GLU A 48 -5.79 0.58 -6.18
C GLU A 48 -5.06 -0.06 -7.37
N ALA A 49 -4.00 0.59 -7.88
CA ALA A 49 -3.17 0.02 -8.95
C ALA A 49 -2.38 -1.24 -8.52
N CYS A 50 -2.15 -1.39 -7.22
CA CYS A 50 -1.39 -2.48 -6.62
C CYS A 50 -2.26 -3.52 -5.89
N LYS A 51 -3.59 -3.46 -5.98
CA LYS A 51 -4.48 -4.29 -5.13
C LYS A 51 -4.20 -5.79 -5.22
N VAL A 52 -3.99 -6.31 -6.42
CA VAL A 52 -3.67 -7.74 -6.64
C VAL A 52 -2.34 -8.11 -5.99
N LEU A 53 -1.35 -7.21 -6.05
CA LEU A 53 -0.04 -7.42 -5.43
C LEU A 53 -0.16 -7.40 -3.91
N ILE A 54 -0.92 -6.45 -3.36
CA ILE A 54 -1.18 -6.35 -1.93
C ILE A 54 -1.89 -7.61 -1.45
N THR A 55 -2.98 -8.02 -2.09
CA THR A 55 -3.69 -9.27 -1.76
C THR A 55 -2.78 -10.49 -1.84
N LYS A 56 -1.88 -10.59 -2.82
CA LYS A 56 -0.92 -11.70 -2.91
C LYS A 56 0.08 -11.72 -1.74
N HIS A 57 0.54 -10.56 -1.29
CA HIS A 57 1.53 -10.45 -0.21
C HIS A 57 0.91 -10.57 1.19
N THR A 58 -0.31 -10.08 1.39
CA THR A 58 -0.92 -9.95 2.73
C THR A 58 -2.14 -10.84 2.94
N GLY A 59 -2.68 -11.44 1.89
CA GLY A 59 -3.93 -12.20 1.92
C GLY A 59 -5.19 -11.35 2.07
N LEU A 60 -5.07 -10.02 2.13
CA LEU A 60 -6.20 -9.12 2.38
C LEU A 60 -7.17 -9.07 1.19
N LYS A 61 -8.46 -9.15 1.49
CA LYS A 61 -9.53 -8.94 0.50
C LYS A 61 -9.72 -7.44 0.25
N ASN A 62 -10.31 -7.09 -0.91
CA ASN A 62 -10.59 -5.69 -1.25
C ASN A 62 -11.39 -4.95 -0.16
N THR A 63 -12.34 -5.62 0.49
CA THR A 63 -13.15 -5.07 1.59
C THR A 63 -12.34 -4.80 2.87
N GLU A 64 -11.17 -5.42 3.01
CA GLU A 64 -10.25 -5.17 4.12
C GLU A 64 -9.20 -4.11 3.75
N ILE A 65 -9.05 -3.80 2.46
CA ILE A 65 -8.10 -2.82 1.95
C ILE A 65 -8.69 -1.40 1.99
N PHE A 66 -9.96 -1.28 1.63
CA PHE A 66 -10.66 0.01 1.51
C PHE A 66 -11.87 0.10 2.44
N GLU A 67 -12.10 1.30 2.97
CA GLU A 67 -13.28 1.71 3.75
C GLU A 67 -14.02 2.90 3.12
#